data_AF-A0A4V1NSL1-F1
#
_entry.id   AF-A0A4V1NSL1-F1
#
_cell.length_a   1.000
_cell.length_b   1.000
_cell.length_c   1.000
_cell.angle_alpha   90.00
_cell.angle_beta   90.00
_cell.angle_gamma   90.00
#
_symmetry.space_group_name_H-M   'P 1'
#
loop_
_entity.id
_entity.type
_entity.pdbx_description
1 polymer ?
#
loop_
_entity_poly.entity_id
_entity_poly.type
_entity_poly.pdbx_seq_one_letter_code
_entity_poly.pdbx_strand_id
1 'polypeptide(L)'
;AAKTAALMLYIAITIKSSEEPGMSPVKITYNRLSEMTGISRELIREGITILESLDMISVEKVGRNNIYKLINKRMKGGWCKIPVKPLMTEDGKVISPFKELRLRRKIELHAIKIFLYLASVRDNHTEFSVASYETIRKAIGASDKDISRALTLLSIIGLLARVSSEKAEDNKVNQPNRYYLIGYKSFARSSEINL
;
A
#
# COMPACT_ATOMS: atom_id res chain seq x y z
N ALA A 1 15.56 -2.95 7.02
CA ALA A 1 14.49 -3.44 7.91
C ALA A 1 13.50 -2.34 8.29
N ALA A 2 13.87 -1.39 9.16
CA ALA A 2 12.96 -0.40 9.73
C ALA A 2 12.12 0.40 8.70
N LYS A 3 12.72 0.85 7.59
CA LYS A 3 12.00 1.60 6.53
C LYS A 3 10.91 0.76 5.84
N THR A 4 11.18 -0.52 5.58
CA THR A 4 10.18 -1.43 5.00
C THR A 4 9.08 -1.71 6.02
N ALA A 5 9.47 -1.97 7.28
CA ALA A 5 8.54 -2.15 8.39
C ALA A 5 7.61 -0.94 8.56
N ALA A 6 8.14 0.28 8.52
CA ALA A 6 7.37 1.52 8.58
C ALA A 6 6.25 1.53 7.52
N LEU A 7 6.55 1.26 6.26
CA LEU A 7 5.53 1.27 5.21
C LEU A 7 4.50 0.13 5.35
N MET A 8 4.91 -1.05 5.81
CA MET A 8 3.97 -2.14 6.12
C MET A 8 3.03 -1.78 7.28
N LEU A 9 3.56 -1.13 8.32
CA LEU A 9 2.77 -0.64 9.45
C LEU A 9 1.79 0.45 9.00
N TYR A 10 2.23 1.35 8.12
CA TYR A 10 1.35 2.35 7.53
C TYR A 10 0.17 1.70 6.80
N ILE A 11 0.42 0.66 5.98
CA ILE A 11 -0.65 -0.11 5.33
C ILE A 11 -1.57 -0.77 6.36
N ALA A 12 -1.03 -1.39 7.42
CA ALA A 12 -1.84 -2.05 8.44
C ALA A 12 -2.74 -1.07 9.22
N ILE A 13 -2.20 0.08 9.61
CA ILE A 13 -2.95 1.17 10.26
C ILE A 13 -4.02 1.71 9.30
N THR A 14 -3.70 1.85 8.02
CA THR A 14 -4.63 2.29 6.98
C THR A 14 -5.81 1.33 6.83
N ILE A 15 -5.53 0.04 6.71
CA ILE A 15 -6.56 -1.00 6.62
C ILE A 15 -7.49 -0.89 7.82
N LYS A 16 -6.94 -0.80 9.04
CA LYS A 16 -7.74 -0.68 10.25
C LYS A 16 -8.54 0.61 10.30
N SER A 17 -7.97 1.73 9.89
CA SER A 17 -8.68 3.02 9.86
C SER A 17 -9.81 3.02 8.83
N SER A 18 -9.69 2.24 7.75
CA SER A 18 -10.75 2.09 6.75
C SER A 18 -11.93 1.21 7.19
N GLU A 19 -11.79 0.44 8.27
CA GLU A 19 -12.90 -0.32 8.88
C GLU A 19 -13.84 0.62 9.66
N GLU A 20 -13.34 1.76 10.12
CA GLU A 20 -14.11 2.74 10.88
C GLU A 20 -14.68 3.84 9.96
N PRO A 21 -15.93 4.29 10.18
CA PRO A 21 -16.47 5.44 9.46
C PRO A 21 -15.58 6.67 9.59
N GLY A 22 -15.35 7.36 8.47
CA GLY A 22 -14.65 8.64 8.44
C GLY A 22 -13.13 8.60 8.66
N MET A 23 -12.48 7.43 8.56
CA MET A 23 -11.03 7.27 8.84
C MET A 23 -10.66 7.79 10.22
N SER A 24 -11.43 7.32 11.21
CA SER A 24 -11.23 7.69 12.60
C SER A 24 -9.87 7.21 13.13
N PRO A 25 -9.32 7.87 14.16
CA PRO A 25 -8.16 7.37 14.88
C PRO A 25 -8.40 5.93 15.33
N VAL A 26 -7.41 5.06 15.17
CA VAL A 26 -7.54 3.62 15.46
C VAL A 26 -6.73 3.21 16.68
N LYS A 27 -7.39 2.48 17.59
CA LYS A 27 -6.76 1.92 18.77
C LYS A 27 -6.20 0.53 18.45
N ILE A 28 -4.88 0.38 18.40
CA ILE A 28 -4.22 -0.88 18.04
C ILE A 28 -3.04 -1.16 18.98
N THR A 29 -2.88 -2.41 19.42
CA THR A 29 -1.73 -2.83 20.23
C THR A 29 -0.54 -3.23 19.35
N TYR A 30 0.66 -3.23 19.93
CA TYR A 30 1.85 -3.78 19.25
C TYR A 30 1.69 -5.27 18.94
N ASN A 31 1.00 -6.05 19.80
CA ASN A 31 0.75 -7.46 19.54
C ASN A 31 -0.14 -7.64 18.30
N ARG A 32 -1.18 -6.82 18.16
CA ARG A 32 -2.05 -6.88 16.99
C ARG A 32 -1.34 -6.44 15.71
N LEU A 33 -0.50 -5.39 15.77
CA LEU A 33 0.33 -4.99 14.64
C LEU A 33 1.32 -6.10 14.24
N SER A 34 1.91 -6.77 15.23
CA SER A 34 2.83 -7.89 15.02
C SER A 34 2.12 -9.06 14.35
N GLU A 35 0.92 -9.42 14.81
CA GLU A 35 0.08 -10.47 14.20
C GLU A 35 -0.30 -10.11 12.76
N MET A 36 -0.76 -8.87 12.52
CA MET A 36 -1.19 -8.43 11.19
C MET A 36 -0.05 -8.43 10.16
N THR A 37 1.19 -8.14 10.59
CA THR A 37 2.31 -7.84 9.69
C THR A 37 3.46 -8.83 9.74
N GLY A 38 3.53 -9.70 10.74
CA GLY A 38 4.68 -10.56 11.02
C GLY A 38 5.92 -9.82 11.57
N ILE A 39 5.79 -8.54 11.89
CA ILE A 39 6.93 -7.70 12.32
C ILE A 39 7.17 -7.85 13.83
N SER A 40 8.43 -7.92 14.24
CA SER A 40 8.84 -7.95 15.65
C SER A 40 8.50 -6.64 16.36
N ARG A 41 8.27 -6.69 17.68
CA ARG A 41 7.95 -5.50 18.50
C ARG A 41 9.00 -4.39 18.38
N GLU A 42 10.28 -4.75 18.25
CA GLU A 42 11.36 -3.78 18.10
C GLU A 42 11.29 -3.05 16.75
N LEU A 43 11.07 -3.78 15.66
CA LEU A 43 10.88 -3.16 14.34
C LEU A 43 9.56 -2.38 14.23
N ILE A 44 8.52 -2.76 15.00
CA ILE A 44 7.30 -1.97 15.14
C ILE A 44 7.61 -0.61 15.75
N ARG A 45 8.35 -0.60 16.86
CA ARG A 45 8.76 0.63 17.54
C ARG A 45 9.55 1.53 16.59
N GLU A 46 10.60 1.00 15.97
CA GLU A 46 11.41 1.75 15.00
C GLU A 46 10.60 2.26 13.80
N GLY A 47 9.72 1.40 13.25
CA GLY A 47 8.87 1.75 12.12
C GLY A 47 7.89 2.87 12.44
N ILE A 48 7.27 2.85 13.63
CA ILE A 48 6.39 3.92 14.12
C ILE A 48 7.17 5.22 14.27
N THR A 49 8.37 5.19 14.88
CA THR A 49 9.22 6.38 15.01
C THR A 49 9.54 7.00 13.65
N ILE A 50 9.81 6.18 12.63
CA ILE A 50 10.02 6.66 11.25
C ILE A 50 8.75 7.34 10.72
N LEU A 51 7.58 6.70 10.85
CA LEU A 51 6.32 7.26 10.36
C LEU A 51 5.94 8.58 11.05
N GLU A 52 6.15 8.70 12.36
CA GLU A 52 5.93 9.94 13.11
C GLU A 52 6.89 11.03 12.65
N SER A 53 8.18 10.72 12.46
CA SER A 53 9.18 11.69 11.99
C SER A 53 8.93 12.21 10.56
N LEU A 54 8.16 11.46 9.77
CA LEU A 54 7.74 11.84 8.42
C LEU A 54 6.36 12.53 8.42
N ASP A 55 5.76 12.75 9.60
CA ASP A 55 4.39 13.22 9.80
C ASP A 55 3.37 12.43 8.96
N MET A 56 3.55 11.11 8.83
CA MET A 56 2.58 10.25 8.17
C MET A 56 1.49 9.80 9.15
N ILE A 57 1.84 9.71 10.43
CA ILE A 57 0.95 9.36 11.53
C ILE A 57 1.25 10.22 12.74
N SER A 58 0.29 10.34 13.65
CA SER A 58 0.53 10.73 15.04
C SER A 58 0.08 9.62 15.98
N VAL A 59 0.81 9.43 17.09
CA VAL A 59 0.49 8.40 18.08
C VAL A 59 0.18 9.01 19.44
N GLU A 60 -0.99 8.70 19.98
CA GLU A 60 -1.35 8.97 21.37
C GLU A 60 -1.26 7.67 22.18
N LYS A 61 -0.54 7.70 23.30
CA LYS A 61 -0.34 6.52 24.17
C LYS A 61 -1.39 6.51 25.28
N VAL A 62 -2.21 5.47 25.31
CA VAL A 62 -3.27 5.28 26.32
C VAL A 62 -3.10 3.92 27.00
N GLY A 63 -2.34 3.93 28.11
CA GLY A 63 -1.98 2.72 28.85
C GLY A 63 -1.13 1.78 27.99
N ARG A 64 -1.62 0.54 27.77
CA ARG A 64 -0.98 -0.45 26.88
C ARG A 64 -1.36 -0.30 25.40
N ASN A 65 -2.28 0.62 25.09
CA ASN A 65 -2.77 0.84 23.75
C ASN A 65 -2.16 2.10 23.15
N ASN A 66 -2.06 2.11 21.83
CA ASN A 66 -1.73 3.30 21.07
C ASN A 66 -2.92 3.65 20.17
N ILE A 67 -3.27 4.92 20.14
CA ILE A 67 -4.25 5.49 19.22
C ILE A 67 -3.45 6.11 18.07
N TYR A 68 -3.59 5.54 16.88
CA TYR A 68 -2.93 6.00 15.67
C TYR A 68 -3.88 6.86 14.86
N LYS A 69 -3.42 8.04 14.45
CA LYS A 69 -4.15 8.92 13.54
C LYS A 69 -3.32 9.09 12.27
N LEU A 70 -3.95 8.85 11.12
CA LEU A 70 -3.35 9.11 9.81
C LEU A 70 -3.33 10.63 9.59
N ILE A 71 -2.17 11.16 9.20
CA ILE A 71 -2.04 12.59 8.90
C ILE A 71 -2.26 12.77 7.40
N ASN A 72 -3.40 13.35 7.02
CA ASN A 72 -3.67 13.69 5.62
C ASN A 72 -3.18 15.11 5.31
N LYS A 73 -1.99 15.22 4.70
CA LYS A 73 -1.44 16.51 4.24
C LYS A 73 -2.10 17.03 2.93
N ARG A 74 -2.92 16.24 2.24
CA ARG A 74 -3.61 16.65 0.99
C ARG A 74 -5.12 16.70 1.19
N MET A 75 -5.67 17.89 1.44
CA MET A 75 -7.12 18.14 1.52
C MET A 75 -7.90 17.76 0.25
N LYS A 76 -7.25 17.67 -0.92
CA LYS A 76 -7.90 17.47 -2.23
C LYS A 76 -7.55 16.17 -2.96
N GLY A 77 -6.74 15.29 -2.36
CA GLY A 77 -6.34 14.01 -2.96
C GLY A 77 -7.09 12.88 -2.29
N GLY A 78 -7.90 12.13 -3.05
CA GLY A 78 -8.54 10.91 -2.56
C GLY A 78 -7.49 9.99 -1.96
N TRP A 79 -7.72 9.57 -0.72
CA TRP A 79 -6.87 8.59 -0.07
C TRP A 79 -6.78 7.31 -0.91
N CYS A 80 -5.63 6.66 -0.84
CA CYS A 80 -5.39 5.37 -1.45
C CYS A 80 -6.47 4.35 -1.03
N LYS A 81 -7.39 3.99 -1.93
CA LYS A 81 -8.32 2.88 -1.68
C LYS A 81 -7.53 1.59 -1.70
N ILE A 82 -7.23 1.08 -0.52
CA ILE A 82 -6.58 -0.21 -0.34
C ILE A 82 -7.67 -1.30 -0.44
N PRO A 83 -7.48 -2.34 -1.27
CA PRO A 83 -8.41 -3.45 -1.40
C PRO A 83 -8.25 -4.35 -0.17
N VAL A 84 -8.96 -4.04 0.91
CA VAL A 84 -8.78 -4.71 2.21
C VAL A 84 -9.01 -6.21 2.11
N LYS A 85 -10.21 -6.65 1.66
CA LYS A 85 -10.58 -8.07 1.66
C LYS A 85 -9.55 -8.97 0.94
N PRO A 86 -9.07 -8.62 -0.27
CA PRO A 86 -8.11 -9.46 -0.99
C PRO A 86 -6.70 -9.46 -0.39
N LEU A 87 -6.36 -8.52 0.49
CA LEU A 87 -5.06 -8.47 1.17
C LEU A 87 -5.03 -9.31 2.45
N MET A 88 -6.18 -9.58 3.04
CA MET A 88 -6.28 -10.28 4.31
C MET A 88 -6.36 -11.79 4.11
N THR A 89 -5.89 -12.56 5.09
CA THR A 89 -6.22 -13.99 5.22
C THR A 89 -7.72 -14.19 5.40
N GLU A 90 -8.22 -15.40 5.16
CA GLU A 90 -9.66 -15.72 5.29
C GLU A 90 -10.24 -15.38 6.66
N ASP A 91 -9.44 -15.53 7.72
CA ASP A 91 -9.80 -15.18 9.10
C ASP A 91 -9.74 -13.66 9.40
N GLY A 92 -9.33 -12.84 8.42
CA GLY A 92 -9.20 -11.39 8.56
C GLY A 92 -8.08 -10.95 9.51
N LYS A 93 -7.18 -11.85 9.93
CA LYS A 93 -6.19 -11.53 10.97
C LYS A 93 -4.88 -11.01 10.42
N VAL A 94 -4.42 -11.51 9.28
CA VAL A 94 -3.07 -11.27 8.76
C VAL A 94 -3.14 -10.68 7.36
N ILE A 95 -2.22 -9.75 7.06
CA ILE A 95 -2.03 -9.26 5.69
C ILE A 95 -1.20 -10.30 4.95
N SER A 96 -1.87 -11.12 4.13
CA SER A 96 -1.28 -12.33 3.53
C SER A 96 0.04 -12.08 2.78
N PRO A 97 0.15 -11.04 1.91
CA PRO A 97 1.39 -10.74 1.19
C PRO A 97 2.61 -10.47 2.07
N PHE A 98 2.42 -10.05 3.32
CA PHE A 98 3.50 -9.66 4.21
C PHE A 98 4.29 -10.85 4.75
N LYS A 99 3.72 -12.06 4.73
CA LYS A 99 4.39 -13.30 5.19
C LYS A 99 5.66 -13.61 4.38
N GLU A 100 5.72 -13.17 3.13
CA GLU A 100 6.84 -13.42 2.21
C GLU A 100 8.00 -12.42 2.37
N LEU A 101 7.81 -11.34 3.13
CA LEU A 101 8.80 -10.26 3.27
C LEU A 101 9.74 -10.50 4.45
N ARG A 102 11.06 -10.48 4.19
CA ARG A 102 12.08 -10.74 5.23
C ARG A 102 12.69 -9.47 5.82
N LEU A 103 12.34 -8.30 5.29
CA LEU A 103 12.77 -6.94 5.66
C LEU A 103 14.27 -6.67 5.53
N ARG A 104 15.00 -7.53 4.81
CA ARG A 104 16.47 -7.45 4.69
C ARG A 104 16.94 -6.87 3.36
N ARG A 105 16.10 -6.92 2.32
CA ARG A 105 16.50 -6.57 0.96
C ARG A 105 15.93 -5.21 0.56
N LYS A 106 16.75 -4.36 -0.06
CA LYS A 106 16.31 -3.07 -0.61
C LYS A 106 15.12 -3.20 -1.57
N ILE A 107 15.01 -4.35 -2.24
CA ILE A 107 13.97 -4.60 -3.23
C ILE A 107 12.57 -4.67 -2.61
N GLU A 108 12.48 -5.15 -1.37
CA GLU A 108 11.22 -5.19 -0.62
C GLU A 108 10.75 -3.77 -0.26
N LEU A 109 11.68 -2.88 0.11
CA LEU A 109 11.35 -1.47 0.33
C LEU A 109 10.83 -0.83 -0.96
N HIS A 110 11.49 -1.07 -2.09
CA HIS A 110 11.05 -0.54 -3.38
C HIS A 110 9.69 -1.10 -3.78
N ALA A 111 9.44 -2.39 -3.57
CA ALA A 111 8.15 -3.02 -3.83
C ALA A 111 7.03 -2.32 -3.06
N ILE A 112 7.18 -2.15 -1.74
CA ILE A 112 6.13 -1.49 -0.93
C ILE A 112 5.96 -0.01 -1.31
N LYS A 113 7.05 0.71 -1.63
CA LYS A 113 6.94 2.09 -2.16
C LYS A 113 6.16 2.14 -3.46
N ILE A 114 6.42 1.22 -4.40
CA ILE A 114 5.70 1.14 -5.68
C ILE A 114 4.22 0.83 -5.43
N PHE A 115 3.91 -0.13 -4.56
CA PHE A 115 2.52 -0.45 -4.20
C PHE A 115 1.77 0.78 -3.69
N LEU A 116 2.33 1.49 -2.71
CA LEU A 116 1.74 2.71 -2.17
C LEU A 116 1.61 3.81 -3.23
N TYR A 117 2.62 3.99 -4.08
CA TYR A 117 2.58 4.97 -5.17
C TYR A 117 1.44 4.66 -6.14
N LEU A 118 1.39 3.45 -6.70
CA LEU A 118 0.35 3.03 -7.64
C LEU A 118 -1.04 3.22 -7.01
N ALA A 119 -1.20 2.78 -5.77
CA ALA A 119 -2.45 2.88 -5.06
C ALA A 119 -2.85 4.33 -4.73
N SER A 120 -1.88 5.26 -4.67
CA SER A 120 -2.12 6.70 -4.47
C SER A 120 -2.47 7.48 -5.75
N VAL A 121 -2.03 7.02 -6.92
CA VAL A 121 -2.29 7.70 -8.22
C VAL A 121 -3.48 7.11 -8.96
N ARG A 122 -4.03 5.99 -8.49
CA ARG A 122 -5.22 5.36 -9.06
C ARG A 122 -6.43 6.29 -8.93
N ASP A 123 -7.10 6.56 -10.05
CA ASP A 123 -8.37 7.30 -10.03
C ASP A 123 -9.51 6.46 -9.43
N ASN A 124 -10.70 7.03 -9.21
CA ASN A 124 -11.83 6.31 -8.60
C ASN A 124 -12.73 5.55 -9.59
N HIS A 125 -12.41 5.59 -10.88
CA HIS A 125 -13.25 5.13 -11.98
C HIS A 125 -12.64 3.94 -12.71
N THR A 126 -11.33 3.75 -12.61
CA THR A 126 -10.58 2.70 -13.30
C THR A 126 -10.10 1.61 -12.34
N GLU A 127 -9.95 0.43 -12.92
CA GLU A 127 -9.41 -0.76 -12.27
C GLU A 127 -7.89 -0.75 -12.15
N PHE A 128 -7.19 0.20 -12.79
CA PHE A 128 -5.74 0.19 -12.89
C PHE A 128 -5.14 1.54 -12.59
N SER A 129 -3.85 1.54 -12.26
CA SER A 129 -3.03 2.75 -12.20
C SER A 129 -2.23 2.86 -13.49
N VAL A 130 -2.14 4.08 -14.05
CA VAL A 130 -1.30 4.36 -15.22
C VAL A 130 -0.03 5.02 -14.73
N ALA A 131 1.13 4.43 -15.05
CA ALA A 131 2.42 5.02 -14.71
C ALA A 131 3.51 4.62 -15.70
N SER A 132 4.41 5.54 -16.01
CA SER A 132 5.65 5.20 -16.73
C SER A 132 6.75 4.82 -15.74
N TYR A 133 7.76 4.08 -16.18
CA TYR A 133 8.95 3.82 -15.37
C TYR A 133 9.62 5.11 -14.90
N GLU A 134 9.61 6.17 -15.72
CA GLU A 134 10.10 7.49 -15.34
C GLU A 134 9.32 8.07 -14.15
N THR A 135 7.99 8.03 -14.18
CA THR A 135 7.17 8.52 -13.07
C THR A 135 7.38 7.72 -11.79
N ILE A 136 7.47 6.39 -11.89
CA ILE A 136 7.76 5.51 -10.74
C ILE A 136 9.13 5.84 -10.16
N ARG A 137 10.16 5.98 -11.01
CA ARG A 137 11.52 6.35 -10.59
C ARG A 137 11.56 7.68 -9.87
N LYS A 138 10.90 8.72 -10.41
CA LYS A 138 10.79 10.02 -9.75
C LYS A 138 10.09 9.92 -8.39
N ALA A 139 9.02 9.12 -8.30
CA ALA A 139 8.25 8.98 -7.08
C ALA A 139 8.99 8.24 -5.95
N ILE A 140 9.74 7.17 -6.27
CA ILE A 140 10.31 6.29 -5.24
C ILE A 140 11.83 6.44 -5.05
N GLY A 141 12.52 7.04 -6.03
CA GLY A 141 13.97 7.22 -6.05
C GLY A 141 14.74 5.92 -6.31
N ALA A 142 14.36 5.14 -7.33
CA ALA A 142 15.02 3.86 -7.67
C ALA A 142 15.38 3.74 -9.15
N SER A 143 16.36 2.89 -9.47
CA SER A 143 16.75 2.56 -10.85
C SER A 143 15.70 1.71 -11.57
N ASP A 144 15.66 1.72 -12.90
CA ASP A 144 14.74 0.86 -13.68
C ASP A 144 14.92 -0.62 -13.39
N LYS A 145 16.17 -1.05 -13.22
CA LYS A 145 16.50 -2.43 -12.85
C LYS A 145 15.87 -2.82 -11.51
N ASP A 146 15.91 -1.90 -10.54
CA ASP A 146 15.28 -2.13 -9.23
C ASP A 146 13.75 -2.01 -9.32
N ILE A 147 13.20 -1.13 -10.16
CA ILE A 147 11.75 -1.03 -10.39
C ILE A 147 11.22 -2.33 -10.99
N SER A 148 11.86 -2.85 -12.04
CA SER A 148 11.48 -4.10 -12.70
C SER A 148 11.48 -5.27 -11.69
N ARG A 149 12.57 -5.42 -10.93
CA ARG A 149 12.67 -6.45 -9.88
C ARG A 149 11.62 -6.29 -8.77
N ALA A 150 11.27 -5.06 -8.42
CA ALA A 150 10.30 -4.76 -7.38
C ALA A 150 8.87 -5.05 -7.85
N LEU A 151 8.55 -4.75 -9.10
CA LEU A 151 7.29 -5.15 -9.74
C LEU A 151 7.15 -6.67 -9.81
N THR A 152 8.21 -7.39 -10.19
CA THR A 152 8.22 -8.86 -10.14
C THR A 152 7.95 -9.37 -8.72
N LEU A 153 8.61 -8.80 -7.71
CA LEU A 153 8.35 -9.17 -6.32
C LEU A 153 6.89 -8.90 -5.92
N LEU A 154 6.32 -7.74 -6.27
CA LEU A 154 4.91 -7.41 -6.00
C LEU A 154 3.94 -8.42 -6.61
N SER A 155 4.24 -8.91 -7.82
CA SER A 155 3.43 -9.96 -8.45
C SER A 155 3.56 -11.29 -7.73
N ILE A 156 4.79 -11.69 -7.34
CA ILE A 156 5.02 -12.94 -6.61
C ILE A 156 4.30 -12.95 -5.26
N ILE A 157 4.38 -11.85 -4.49
CA ILE A 157 3.75 -11.79 -3.16
C ILE A 157 2.25 -11.46 -3.21
N GLY A 158 1.67 -11.28 -4.40
CA GLY A 158 0.24 -11.05 -4.56
C GLY A 158 -0.23 -9.63 -4.22
N LEU A 159 0.63 -8.61 -4.28
CA LEU A 159 0.20 -7.20 -4.19
C LEU A 159 -0.15 -6.61 -5.57
N LEU A 160 0.39 -7.17 -6.65
CA LEU A 160 0.17 -6.74 -8.03
C LEU A 160 -0.39 -7.91 -8.85
N ALA A 161 -1.66 -7.81 -9.25
CA ALA A 161 -2.37 -8.87 -9.97
C ALA A 161 -1.91 -9.03 -11.42
N ARG A 162 -1.72 -7.91 -12.13
CA ARG A 162 -1.21 -7.92 -13.51
C ARG A 162 -0.61 -6.58 -13.93
N VAL A 163 0.25 -6.64 -14.94
CA VAL A 163 0.74 -5.47 -15.68
C VAL A 163 0.36 -5.66 -17.14
N SER A 164 -0.23 -4.63 -17.75
CA SER A 164 -0.58 -4.63 -19.16
C SER A 164 0.07 -3.42 -19.84
N SER A 165 0.77 -3.67 -20.94
CA SER A 165 1.08 -2.65 -21.93
C SER A 165 -0.07 -2.63 -22.94
N GLU A 166 -0.72 -1.50 -23.17
CA GLU A 166 -1.48 -1.37 -24.41
C GLU A 166 -0.47 -1.36 -25.56
N LYS A 167 -0.50 -2.42 -26.38
CA LYS A 167 0.02 -2.32 -27.74
C LYS A 167 -1.05 -1.55 -28.50
N ALA A 168 -0.70 -0.37 -28.99
CA ALA A 168 -1.64 0.48 -29.69
C ALA A 168 -2.13 -0.22 -30.97
N GLU A 169 -3.44 -0.38 -31.12
CA GLU A 169 -4.07 -0.67 -32.43
C GLU A 169 -3.99 0.54 -33.37
N ASP A 170 -3.71 1.74 -32.83
CA ASP A 170 -3.58 2.99 -33.57
C ASP A 170 -2.24 3.66 -33.24
N ASN A 171 -1.35 3.78 -34.23
CA ASN A 171 -0.11 4.60 -34.44
C ASN A 171 0.45 5.60 -33.37
N LYS A 172 0.12 5.50 -32.08
CA LYS A 172 0.69 6.29 -30.98
C LYS A 172 1.73 5.46 -30.26
N VAL A 173 2.99 5.83 -30.47
CA VAL A 173 4.16 5.21 -29.84
C VAL A 173 4.16 5.54 -28.33
N ASN A 174 4.31 4.51 -27.49
CA ASN A 174 4.69 4.58 -26.06
C ASN A 174 3.62 5.00 -25.03
N GLN A 175 2.48 4.30 -24.98
CA GLN A 175 1.52 4.42 -23.85
C GLN A 175 2.14 3.91 -22.53
N PRO A 176 1.92 4.60 -21.39
CA PRO A 176 2.40 4.11 -20.10
C PRO A 176 1.74 2.79 -19.68
N ASN A 177 2.45 1.99 -18.89
CA ASN A 177 1.93 0.71 -18.41
C ASN A 177 0.72 0.90 -17.49
N ARG A 178 -0.19 -0.08 -17.57
CA ARG A 178 -1.33 -0.24 -16.66
C ARG A 178 -1.00 -1.28 -15.61
N TYR A 179 -1.13 -0.88 -14.34
CA TYR A 179 -0.87 -1.72 -13.18
C TYR A 179 -2.16 -2.02 -12.44
N TYR A 180 -2.46 -3.30 -12.25
CA TYR A 180 -3.67 -3.76 -11.58
C TYR A 180 -3.27 -4.31 -10.22
N LEU A 181 -3.63 -3.59 -9.15
CA LEU A 181 -3.40 -4.07 -7.80
C LEU A 181 -4.30 -5.26 -7.49
N ILE A 182 -3.94 -6.07 -6.50
CA ILE A 182 -4.81 -7.14 -6.02
C ILE A 182 -6.22 -6.62 -5.72
N GLY A 183 -7.26 -7.38 -6.03
CA GLY A 183 -8.63 -6.93 -5.76
C GLY A 183 -9.16 -5.83 -6.68
N TYR A 184 -8.46 -5.50 -7.77
CA TYR A 184 -8.79 -4.36 -8.62
C TYR A 184 -10.25 -4.27 -9.10
N LYS A 185 -10.91 -5.41 -9.29
CA LYS A 185 -12.33 -5.48 -9.70
C LYS A 185 -13.27 -4.83 -8.68
N SER A 186 -12.88 -4.78 -7.41
CA SER A 186 -13.66 -4.10 -6.36
C SER A 186 -13.53 -2.57 -6.38
N PHE A 187 -12.65 -2.02 -7.23
CA PHE A 187 -12.43 -0.59 -7.31
C PHE A 187 -13.33 0.13 -8.30
N ALA A 188 -13.68 -0.52 -9.41
CA ALA A 188 -14.69 0.00 -10.31
C ALA A 188 -16.01 0.03 -9.54
N ARG A 189 -16.60 1.22 -9.37
CA ARG A 189 -17.99 1.30 -8.95
C ARG A 189 -18.78 0.50 -9.99
N SER A 190 -19.52 -0.52 -9.54
CA SER A 190 -20.62 -1.09 -10.31
C SER A 190 -21.49 0.08 -10.77
N SER A 191 -21.47 0.39 -12.06
CA SER A 191 -22.38 1.34 -12.70
C SER A 191 -23.81 0.77 -12.83
N GLU A 192 -24.20 -0.09 -11.90
CA GLU A 192 -25.52 -0.72 -11.83
C GLU A 192 -26.07 -0.53 -10.43
N ILE A 193 -26.54 0.68 -10.14
CA ILE A 193 -27.84 0.91 -9.48
C ILE A 193 -28.29 2.29 -9.96
N ASN A 194 -29.09 2.33 -11.02
CA ASN A 194 -30.16 3.31 -11.17
C ASN A 194 -31.33 2.56 -11.80
N LEU A 195 -32.41 2.53 -11.01
CA LEU A 195 -33.77 2.08 -11.25
C LEU A 195 -34.21 1.93 -12.71
#